data_AF-A0A936ZPJ1-F1
#
_entry.id   AF-A0A936ZPJ1-F1
#
_cell.length_a   1.000
_cell.length_b   1.000
_cell.length_c   1.000
_cell.angle_alpha   90.00
_cell.angle_beta   90.00
_cell.angle_gamma   90.00
#
_symmetry.space_group_name_H-M   'P 1'
#
loop_
_entity.id
_entity.type
_entity.pdbx_description
1 polymer ?
#
loop_
_entity_poly.entity_id
_entity_poly.type
_entity_poly.pdbx_seq_one_letter_code
_entity_poly.pdbx_strand_id
1 'polypeptide(L)' 'MEGQESKFKPGDTVYTKANPEVKLIVRLYYRRIYYCTFAEDPKKKEVVFFERELL' A
#
# COMPACT_ATOMS: atom_id res chain seq x y z
N MET A 1 1.69 -15.12 -18.92
CA MET A 1 1.95 -14.69 -17.53
C MET A 1 0.63 -14.20 -16.99
N GLU A 2 -0.07 -15.04 -16.22
CA GLU A 2 -1.32 -14.65 -15.60
C GLU A 2 -1.03 -13.52 -14.61
N GLY A 3 -1.41 -12.30 -15.01
CA GLY A 3 -1.32 -11.13 -14.17
C GLY A 3 -2.26 -11.32 -12.99
N GLN A 4 -1.72 -11.59 -11.80
CA GLN A 4 -2.47 -11.31 -10.60
C GLN A 4 -2.68 -9.80 -10.58
N GLU A 5 -3.86 -9.37 -11.04
CA GLU A 5 -4.31 -7.98 -11.03
C GLU A 5 -4.31 -7.51 -9.57
N SER A 6 -3.21 -6.88 -9.18
CA SER A 6 -3.11 -6.14 -7.93
C SER A 6 -3.85 -4.83 -8.16
N LYS A 7 -4.83 -4.49 -7.32
CA LYS A 7 -5.57 -3.22 -7.42
C LYS A 7 -4.65 -1.99 -7.49
N PHE A 8 -3.53 -2.04 -6.77
CA PHE A 8 -2.51 -1.00 -6.74
C PHE A 8 -1.14 -1.55 -7.15
N LYS A 9 -0.31 -0.70 -7.76
CA LYS A 9 1.03 -1.02 -8.24
C LYS A 9 2.11 -0.41 -7.34
N PRO A 10 3.33 -0.99 -7.31
CA PRO A 10 4.48 -0.34 -6.68
C PRO A 10 4.68 1.09 -7.20
N GLY A 11 4.80 2.05 -6.30
CA GLY A 11 4.87 3.49 -6.57
C GLY A 11 3.53 4.21 -6.42
N ASP A 12 2.40 3.50 -6.40
CA ASP A 12 1.09 4.14 -6.25
C ASP A 12 0.93 4.74 -4.86
N THR A 13 0.30 5.91 -4.82
CA THR A 13 -0.13 6.53 -3.57
C THR A 13 -1.51 5.99 -3.19
N VAL A 14 -1.60 5.40 -2.02
CA VAL A 14 -2.83 4.83 -1.45
C VAL A 14 -3.14 5.42 -0.09
N TYR A 15 -4.39 5.32 0.31
CA TYR A 15 -4.87 5.79 1.62
C TYR A 15 -5.50 4.62 2.37
N THR A 16 -5.50 4.69 3.70
CA THR A 16 -6.16 3.67 4.52
C THR A 16 -7.61 4.06 4.79
N LYS A 17 -8.51 3.09 4.89
CA LYS A 17 -9.89 3.33 5.35
C LYS A 17 -9.97 3.81 6.80
N ALA A 18 -9.04 3.34 7.63
CA ALA A 18 -8.97 3.73 9.04
C ALA A 18 -8.63 5.22 9.18
N ASN A 19 -7.56 5.66 8.50
CA ASN A 19 -7.08 7.04 8.47
C ASN A 19 -6.83 7.48 7.02
N PRO A 20 -7.81 8.14 6.37
CA PRO A 20 -7.69 8.58 4.97
C PRO A 20 -6.76 9.80 4.82
N GLU A 21 -6.31 10.41 5.91
CA GLU A 21 -5.36 11.52 5.90
C GLU A 21 -3.91 11.05 5.70
N VAL A 22 -3.63 9.77 5.97
CA VAL A 22 -2.28 9.21 5.89
C VAL A 22 -1.98 8.78 4.45
N LYS A 23 -1.01 9.46 3.83
CA LYS A 23 -0.49 9.10 2.52
C LYS A 23 0.54 7.97 2.61
N LEU A 24 0.28 6.90 1.88
CA LEU A 24 1.14 5.74 1.82
C LEU A 24 1.57 5.49 0.37
N ILE A 25 2.80 5.02 0.16
CA ILE A 25 3.31 4.59 -1.14
C ILE A 25 3.43 3.08 -1.12
N VAL A 26 2.79 2.42 -2.09
CA VAL A 26 2.92 0.97 -2.26
C VAL A 26 4.33 0.65 -2.72
N ARG A 27 5.01 -0.26 -2.01
CA ARG A 27 6.33 -0.76 -2.41
C ARG A 27 6.28 -2.13 -3.07
N LEU A 28 5.41 -3.00 -2.57
CA LEU A 28 5.30 -4.37 -3.04
C LEU A 28 3.91 -4.90 -2.72
N TYR A 29 3.35 -5.66 -3.66
CA TYR A 29 2.23 -6.54 -3.38
C TYR A 29 2.73 -7.98 -3.37
N TYR A 30 2.62 -8.65 -2.23
CA TYR A 30 3.05 -10.04 -2.07
C TYR A 30 2.08 -10.80 -1.18
N ARG A 31 1.67 -12.00 -1.60
CA ARG A 31 0.72 -12.86 -0.87
C ARG A 31 -0.55 -12.14 -0.43
N ARG A 32 -1.14 -11.32 -1.31
CA ARG A 32 -2.35 -10.52 -1.02
C ARG A 32 -2.20 -9.45 0.05
N ILE A 33 -0.96 -9.06 0.34
CA ILE A 33 -0.62 -8.02 1.30
C ILE A 33 0.14 -6.91 0.56
N TYR A 34 -0.31 -5.69 0.77
CA TYR A 34 0.36 -4.48 0.31
C TYR A 34 1.34 -4.01 1.37
N TYR A 35 2.61 -3.94 1.00
CA TYR A 35 3.67 -3.32 1.79
C TYR A 35 3.76 -1.86 1.39
N CYS A 36 3.56 -0.97 2.34
CA CYS A 36 3.51 0.46 2.11
C CYS A 36 4.47 1.23 3.02
N THR A 37 5.01 2.34 2.50
CA THR A 37 5.79 3.31 3.29
C THR A 37 4.99 4.59 3.46
N PHE A 38 5.26 5.35 4.52
CA PHE A 38 4.70 6.69 4.67
C PHE A 38 5.33 7.63 3.65
N ALA A 39 4.50 8.34 2.88
CA ALA A 39 4.99 9.29 1.87
C ALA A 39 5.71 10.48 2.52
N GLU A 40 5.24 10.91 3.69
CA GLU A 40 5.81 12.05 4.43
C GLU A 40 7.11 11.69 5.17
N ASP A 41 7.25 10.43 5.59
CA ASP A 41 8.43 9.97 6.33
C ASP A 41 8.80 8.53 5.91
N PRO A 42 9.60 8.37 4.84
CA PRO A 42 9.98 7.06 4.34
C PRO A 42 10.97 6.32 5.26
N LYS A 43 11.47 6.96 6.33
CA LYS A 43 12.31 6.31 7.34
C LYS A 43 11.49 5.60 8.42
N LYS A 44 10.20 5.91 8.54
CA LYS A 44 9.28 5.17 9.40
C LYS A 44 9.17 3.72 8.95
N LYS A 45 8.88 2.84 9.91
CA LYS A 45 8.69 1.43 9.68
C LYS A 45 7.60 1.20 8.63
N GLU A 46 7.87 0.31 7.69
CA GLU A 46 6.91 -0.14 6.70
C GLU A 46 5.67 -0.73 7.38
N VAL A 47 4.52 -0.43 6.80
CA VAL A 47 3.21 -0.89 7.25
C VAL A 47 2.61 -1.79 6.19
N VAL A 48 1.81 -2.74 6.63
CA VAL A 48 1.19 -3.72 5.74
C VAL A 48 -0.32 -3.64 5.82
N PHE A 49 -0.98 -3.76 4.67
CA PHE A 49 -2.43 -3.67 4.57
C PHE A 49 -2.99 -4.75 3.67
N PHE A 50 -4.19 -5.19 4.00
CA PHE A 50 -5.00 -5.98 3.06
C PHE A 50 -5.64 -5.05 2.04
N GLU A 51 -5.92 -5.57 0.83
CA GLU A 51 -6.58 -4.81 -0.25
C GLU A 51 -7.87 -4.11 0.22
N ARG A 52 -8.67 -4.78 1.06
CA ARG A 52 -9.94 -4.26 1.59
C ARG A 52 -9.79 -3.06 2.54
N GLU A 53 -8.58 -2.82 3.06
CA GLU A 53 -8.28 -1.74 4.00
C GLU A 53 -7.74 -0.49 3.29
N LEU A 54 -7.39 -0.61 2.01
CA LEU A 54 -6.91 0.48 1.18
C LEU A 54 -8.03 1.07 0.32
N LEU A 55 -7.94 2.37 0.07
CA LEU A 55 -8.81 3.15 -0.81
C LEU A 55 -8.11 3.42 -2.14
#